data_AF-A0A6B3II85-F1
#
_entry.id   AF-A0A6B3II85-F1
#
_cell.length_a   1.000
_cell.length_b   1.000
_cell.length_c   1.000
_cell.angle_alpha   90.00
_cell.angle_beta   90.00
_cell.angle_gamma   90.00
#
_symmetry.space_group_name_H-M   'P 1'
#
loop_
_entity.id
_entity.type
_entity.pdbx_description
1 polymer ?
#
loop_
_entity_poly.entity_id
_entity_poly.type
_entity_poly.pdbx_seq_one_letter_code
_entity_poly.pdbx_strand_id
1 'polypeptide(L)'
;MPAGADPGGADGESAAFEAYARDGQRRLYRTAYLLCGDVEGAQDLTQTTLAKLFQHWRRASRAENLDAYAKTVLVRTYVAERRRSVRDLIAHRSNAPRPQADPAPHADLR
;
A
#
# COMPACT_ATOMS: atom_id res chain seq x y z
N MET A 1 -33.75 -14.81 -22.74
CA MET A 1 -32.38 -14.67 -23.27
C MET A 1 -31.81 -13.33 -22.81
N PRO A 2 -30.97 -13.26 -21.75
CA PRO A 2 -30.16 -12.08 -21.51
C PRO A 2 -28.80 -12.20 -22.20
N ALA A 3 -28.36 -11.05 -22.72
CA ALA A 3 -27.17 -10.78 -23.51
C ALA A 3 -25.89 -11.50 -23.05
N GLY A 4 -25.14 -12.00 -24.02
CA GLY A 4 -23.78 -12.48 -23.82
C GLY A 4 -22.89 -11.36 -23.30
N ALA A 5 -22.40 -11.54 -22.08
CA ALA A 5 -21.19 -10.87 -21.62
C ALA A 5 -20.07 -11.34 -22.55
N ASP A 6 -19.44 -10.41 -23.27
CA ASP A 6 -18.27 -10.70 -24.10
C ASP A 6 -17.11 -11.09 -23.16
N PRO A 7 -16.73 -12.39 -23.08
CA PRO A 7 -15.65 -12.81 -22.19
C PRO A 7 -14.29 -12.31 -22.70
N GLY A 8 -14.17 -11.97 -23.99
CA GLY A 8 -12.90 -11.58 -24.61
C GLY A 8 -12.35 -10.23 -24.14
N GLY A 9 -13.22 -9.32 -23.69
CA GLY A 9 -12.81 -7.99 -23.20
C GLY A 9 -12.07 -8.05 -21.87
N ALA A 10 -12.54 -8.85 -20.92
CA ALA A 10 -11.93 -8.98 -19.59
C ALA A 10 -10.62 -9.79 -19.64
N ASP A 11 -10.58 -10.83 -20.48
CA ASP A 11 -9.38 -11.63 -20.71
C ASP A 11 -8.29 -10.81 -21.41
N GLY A 12 -8.67 -9.99 -22.40
CA GLY A 12 -7.76 -9.05 -23.08
C GLY A 12 -7.23 -7.95 -22.16
N GLU A 13 -8.08 -7.37 -21.31
CA GLU A 13 -7.66 -6.38 -20.31
C GLU A 13 -6.66 -6.99 -19.30
N SER A 14 -6.89 -8.23 -18.86
CA SER A 14 -6.01 -8.94 -17.94
C SER A 14 -4.65 -9.25 -18.56
N ALA A 15 -4.62 -9.76 -19.80
CA ALA A 15 -3.39 -10.02 -20.52
C ALA A 15 -2.57 -8.74 -20.77
N ALA A 16 -3.23 -7.63 -21.09
CA ALA A 16 -2.57 -6.33 -21.25
C ALA A 16 -1.95 -5.84 -19.93
N PHE A 17 -2.65 -6.03 -18.80
CA PHE A 17 -2.09 -5.73 -17.49
C PHE A 17 -0.87 -6.60 -17.18
N GLU A 18 -0.94 -7.91 -17.42
CA GLU A 18 0.18 -8.83 -17.16
C GLU A 18 1.43 -8.46 -17.97
N ALA A 19 1.25 -8.09 -19.24
CA ALA A 19 2.34 -7.62 -20.08
C ALA A 19 3.00 -6.35 -19.49
N TYR A 20 2.18 -5.38 -19.07
CA TYR A 20 2.68 -4.17 -18.42
C TYR A 20 3.35 -4.46 -17.08
N ALA A 21 2.76 -5.30 -16.23
CA ALA A 21 3.29 -5.63 -14.92
C ALA A 21 4.66 -6.30 -15.05
N ARG A 22 4.82 -7.24 -16.00
CA ARG A 22 6.08 -7.93 -16.26
C ARG A 22 7.21 -6.97 -16.66
N ASP A 23 6.91 -5.96 -17.45
CA ASP A 23 7.89 -4.93 -17.85
C ASP A 23 8.15 -3.91 -16.73
N GLY A 24 7.08 -3.38 -16.13
CA GLY A 24 7.13 -2.26 -15.19
C GLY A 24 7.51 -2.61 -13.76
N GLN A 25 7.37 -3.87 -13.34
CA GLN A 25 7.58 -4.28 -11.94
C GLN A 25 8.98 -3.92 -11.42
N ARG A 26 10.05 -4.15 -12.21
CA ARG A 26 11.41 -3.81 -11.79
C ARG A 26 11.61 -2.31 -11.60
N ARG A 27 10.99 -1.48 -12.43
CA ARG A 27 11.07 -0.01 -12.35
C ARG A 27 10.31 0.52 -11.13
N LEU A 28 9.13 -0.06 -10.84
CA LEU A 28 8.37 0.25 -9.63
C LEU A 28 9.14 -0.16 -8.38
N TYR A 29 9.71 -1.37 -8.36
CA TYR A 29 10.50 -1.88 -7.24
C TYR A 29 11.71 -0.99 -6.91
N ARG A 30 12.47 -0.53 -7.92
CA ARG A 30 13.58 0.40 -7.70
C ARG A 30 13.12 1.70 -7.03
N THR A 31 11.96 2.22 -7.45
CA THR A 31 11.40 3.43 -6.86
C THR A 31 10.91 3.16 -5.44
N ALA A 32 10.25 2.02 -5.21
CA ALA A 32 9.79 1.59 -3.89
C ALA A 32 10.95 1.42 -2.91
N TYR A 33 12.06 0.83 -3.36
CA TYR A 33 13.27 0.66 -2.57
C TYR A 33 13.86 1.99 -2.09
N LEU A 34 13.89 3.00 -2.96
CA LEU A 34 14.33 4.34 -2.58
C LEU A 34 13.39 5.03 -1.58
N LEU A 35 12.10 4.67 -1.56
CA LEU A 35 11.10 5.23 -0.64
C LEU A 35 11.10 4.52 0.73
N CYS A 36 11.20 3.19 0.74
CA CYS A 36 11.13 2.38 1.95
C CYS A 36 12.49 2.30 2.65
N GLY A 37 13.57 2.17 1.88
CA GLY A 37 14.93 1.97 2.42
C GLY A 37 15.26 0.51 2.77
N ASP A 38 14.33 -0.41 2.59
CA ASP A 38 14.46 -1.83 2.88
C ASP A 38 13.82 -2.70 1.79
N VAL A 39 14.21 -3.97 1.73
CA VAL A 39 13.78 -4.91 0.67
C VAL A 39 12.33 -5.33 0.83
N GLU A 40 11.89 -5.57 2.05
CA GLU A 40 10.57 -6.15 2.37
C GLU A 40 9.46 -5.14 2.09
N GLY A 41 9.61 -3.92 2.60
CA GLY A 41 8.70 -2.79 2.35
C GLY A 41 8.69 -2.39 0.88
N ALA A 42 9.82 -2.49 0.16
CA ALA A 42 9.83 -2.23 -1.27
C ALA A 42 9.03 -3.26 -2.06
N GLN A 43 9.15 -4.54 -1.69
CA GLN A 43 8.41 -5.64 -2.31
C GLN A 43 6.91 -5.50 -2.06
N ASP A 44 6.50 -5.28 -0.82
CA ASP A 44 5.10 -5.11 -0.43
C ASP A 44 4.47 -3.89 -1.11
N LEU A 45 5.14 -2.75 -1.08
CA LEU A 45 4.68 -1.53 -1.74
C LEU A 45 4.52 -1.72 -3.26
N THR A 46 5.43 -2.46 -3.89
CA THR A 46 5.35 -2.78 -5.33
C THR A 46 4.15 -3.68 -5.63
N GLN A 47 3.97 -4.75 -4.85
CA GLN A 47 2.86 -5.68 -5.01
C GLN A 47 1.51 -4.98 -4.79
N THR A 48 1.38 -4.20 -3.73
CA THR A 48 0.19 -3.41 -3.42
C THR A 48 -0.13 -2.41 -4.52
N THR A 49 0.89 -1.78 -5.11
CA THR A 49 0.70 -0.84 -6.23
C THR A 49 0.21 -1.54 -7.48
N LEU A 50 0.80 -2.68 -7.83
CA LEU A 50 0.35 -3.49 -8.98
C LEU A 50 -1.08 -4.01 -8.79
N ALA A 51 -1.44 -4.44 -7.57
CA ALA A 51 -2.81 -4.86 -7.25
C ALA A 51 -3.82 -3.71 -7.44
N LYS A 52 -3.49 -2.49 -6.98
CA LYS A 52 -4.33 -1.31 -7.20
C LYS A 52 -4.44 -0.92 -8.68
N LEU A 53 -3.35 -1.06 -9.43
CA LEU A 53 -3.36 -0.82 -10.88
C LEU A 53 -4.24 -1.84 -11.60
N PHE A 54 -4.19 -3.12 -11.22
CA PHE A 54 -5.06 -4.16 -11.77
C PHE A 54 -6.54 -3.84 -11.51
N GLN A 55 -6.90 -3.52 -10.26
CA GLN A 55 -8.27 -3.15 -9.88
C GLN A 55 -8.84 -1.96 -10.66
N HIS A 56 -7.97 -1.06 -11.13
CA HIS A 56 -8.35 0.13 -11.88
C HIS A 56 -7.79 0.15 -13.31
N TRP A 57 -7.46 -1.02 -13.85
CA TRP A 57 -6.68 -1.15 -15.08
C TRP A 57 -7.35 -0.45 -16.26
N ARG A 58 -8.65 -0.65 -16.44
CA ARG A 58 -9.46 -0.03 -17.49
C ARG A 58 -9.36 1.51 -17.52
N ARG A 59 -9.10 2.14 -16.38
CA ARG A 59 -8.84 3.60 -16.29
C ARG A 59 -7.35 3.90 -16.47
N ALA A 60 -6.48 3.12 -15.85
CA ALA A 60 -5.04 3.32 -15.90
C ALA A 60 -4.48 3.17 -17.33
N SER A 61 -4.92 2.17 -18.09
CA SER A 61 -4.46 1.87 -19.45
C SER A 61 -4.80 2.97 -20.47
N ARG A 62 -5.75 3.85 -20.13
CA ARG A 62 -6.13 5.02 -20.94
C ARG A 62 -5.36 6.28 -20.57
N ALA A 63 -4.48 6.23 -19.58
CA ALA A 63 -3.62 7.35 -19.24
C ALA A 63 -2.64 7.62 -20.39
N GLU A 64 -2.43 8.89 -20.72
CA GLU A 64 -1.45 9.33 -21.72
C GLU A 64 -0.04 8.80 -21.40
N ASN A 65 0.29 8.71 -20.10
CA ASN A 65 1.52 8.08 -19.63
C ASN A 65 1.22 7.14 -18.45
N LEU A 66 1.14 5.84 -18.77
CA LEU A 66 0.85 4.78 -17.80
C LEU A 66 1.95 4.66 -16.73
N ASP A 67 3.22 4.87 -17.09
CA ASP A 67 4.34 4.80 -16.15
C ASP A 67 4.29 5.90 -15.10
N ALA A 68 3.98 7.14 -15.52
CA ALA A 68 3.81 8.27 -14.62
C ALA A 68 2.58 8.07 -13.71
N TYR A 69 1.49 7.52 -14.25
CA TYR A 69 0.32 7.15 -13.47
C TYR A 69 0.67 6.09 -12.42
N ALA A 70 1.38 5.03 -12.79
CA ALA A 70 1.80 3.98 -11.88
C ALA A 70 2.72 4.49 -10.77
N LYS A 71 3.70 5.35 -11.08
CA LYS A 71 4.53 6.03 -10.07
C LYS A 71 3.71 6.90 -9.13
N THR A 72 2.68 7.56 -9.63
CA THR A 72 1.75 8.33 -8.79
C THR A 72 1.00 7.43 -7.81
N VAL A 73 0.48 6.29 -8.28
CA VAL A 73 -0.17 5.29 -7.43
C VAL A 73 0.79 4.75 -6.36
N LEU A 74 2.04 4.47 -6.74
CA LEU A 74 3.10 4.01 -5.83
C LEU A 74 3.34 5.01 -4.70
N VAL A 75 3.63 6.27 -5.03
CA VAL A 75 3.93 7.32 -4.03
C VAL A 75 2.73 7.60 -3.13
N ARG A 76 1.51 7.63 -3.69
CA ARG A 76 0.30 7.83 -2.89
C ARG A 76 0.04 6.67 -1.93
N THR A 77 0.35 5.44 -2.35
CA THR A 77 0.24 4.25 -1.50
C THR A 77 1.22 4.33 -0.34
N TYR A 78 2.49 4.60 -0.61
CA TYR A 78 3.53 4.79 0.40
C TYR A 78 3.15 5.86 1.44
N VAL A 79 2.71 7.04 0.98
CA VAL A 79 2.31 8.13 1.88
C VAL A 79 1.11 7.74 2.74
N ALA A 80 0.13 7.03 2.18
CA ALA A 80 -1.04 6.57 2.93
C ALA A 80 -0.67 5.56 4.03
N GLU A 81 0.22 4.61 3.71
CA GLU A 81 0.75 3.63 4.67
C GLU A 81 1.56 4.31 5.76
N ARG A 82 2.47 5.22 5.41
CA ARG A 82 3.27 5.96 6.38
C ARG A 82 2.39 6.76 7.34
N ARG A 83 1.34 7.41 6.84
CA ARG A 83 0.36 8.13 7.68
C ARG A 83 -0.43 7.19 8.58
N ARG A 84 -0.76 5.98 8.12
CA ARG A 84 -1.41 4.96 8.95
C ARG A 84 -0.47 4.50 10.07
N SER A 85 0.76 4.12 9.76
CA SER A 85 1.74 3.67 10.77
C SER A 85 2.00 4.72 11.85
N VAL A 86 2.08 6.00 11.48
CA VAL A 86 2.22 7.09 12.46
C VAL A 86 0.99 7.21 13.36
N ARG A 87 -0.22 7.15 12.80
CA ARG A 87 -1.47 7.17 13.58
C ARG A 87 -1.55 5.98 14.53
N ASP A 88 -1.20 4.80 14.05
CA ASP A 88 -1.22 3.58 14.85
C ASP A 88 -0.21 3.72 16.00
N LEU A 89 1.02 4.16 15.74
CA LEU A 89 2.01 4.41 16.79
C LEU A 89 1.51 5.40 17.87
N ILE A 90 0.87 6.49 17.45
CA ILE A 90 0.28 7.47 18.38
C ILE A 90 -0.83 6.82 19.21
N ALA A 91 -1.72 6.05 18.58
CA ALA A 91 -2.82 5.36 19.26
C ALA A 91 -2.29 4.35 20.29
N HIS A 92 -1.31 3.54 19.93
CA HIS A 92 -0.67 2.58 20.84
C HIS A 92 -0.01 3.30 22.02
N ARG A 93 0.69 4.42 21.78
CA ARG A 93 1.28 5.23 22.85
C ARG A 93 0.22 5.82 23.78
N SER A 94 -0.89 6.30 23.24
CA SER A 94 -1.99 6.84 24.06
C SER A 94 -2.71 5.78 24.88
N ASN A 95 -2.69 4.53 24.42
CA ASN A 95 -3.31 3.38 25.09
C ASN A 95 -2.34 2.57 25.97
N ALA A 96 -1.10 3.03 26.16
CA ALA A 96 -0.16 2.37 27.04
C ALA A 96 -0.70 2.43 28.50
N PRO A 97 -0.68 1.31 29.26
CA PRO A 97 -1.11 1.32 30.65
C PRO A 97 -0.36 2.40 31.41
N ARG A 98 -1.09 3.28 32.10
CA ARG A 98 -0.43 4.24 33.00
C ARG A 98 0.41 3.44 33.99
N PRO A 99 1.67 3.82 34.25
CA PRO A 99 2.41 3.23 35.35
C PRO A 99 1.55 3.39 36.60
N GLN A 100 1.15 2.26 37.17
CA GLN A 100 0.39 2.25 38.41
C GLN A 100 1.30 2.94 39.42
N ALA A 101 0.87 4.09 39.94
CA ALA A 101 1.63 4.76 40.99
C ALA A 101 1.82 3.74 42.11
N ASP A 102 3.08 3.40 42.40
CA ASP A 102 3.40 2.52 43.50
C ASP A 102 2.65 3.06 44.72
N PRO A 103 1.82 2.25 45.41
CA PRO A 103 1.10 2.74 46.57
C PRO A 103 2.16 3.30 47.53
N ALA A 104 2.05 4.60 47.81
CA ALA A 104 2.99 5.31 48.66
C ALA A 104 3.20 4.48 49.93
N PRO A 105 4.45 4.24 50.36
CA PRO A 105 4.70 3.41 51.52
C PRO A 105 3.93 4.01 52.69
N HIS A 106 2.92 3.26 53.14
CA HIS A 106 2.13 3.64 54.28
C HIS A 106 3.10 3.76 55.45
N ALA A 107 3.45 5.00 55.80
CA ALA A 107 4.26 5.27 56.96
C ALA A 107 3.46 4.75 58.16
N ASP A 108 3.94 3.66 58.75
CA ASP A 108 3.42 3.12 59.99
C ASP A 108 3.32 4.25 61.02
N LEU A 109 2.09 4.68 61.29
CA LEU A 109 1.77 5.54 62.42
C LEU A 109 1.93 4.70 63.68
N ARG A 110 3.00 5.02 64.42
CA ARG A 110 3.23 4.58 65.79
C ARG A 110 2.25 5.21 66.77
#